data_AF-A0A0S8DH21-F1
#
_entry.id   AF-A0A0S8DH21-F1
#
_cell.length_a   1.000
_cell.length_b   1.000
_cell.length_c   1.000
_cell.angle_alpha   90.00
_cell.angle_beta   90.00
_cell.angle_gamma   90.00
#
_symmetry.space_group_name_H-M   'P 1'
#
loop_
_entity.id
_entity.type
_entity.pdbx_description
1 polymer ?
#
loop_
_entity_poly.entity_id
_entity_poly.type
_entity_poly.pdbx_seq_one_letter_code
_entity_poly.pdbx_strand_id
1 'polypeptide(L)'
;MDIAPIAGLFGSSVAAGPSASNIAVVGVIAEGGESEGVALLSVDNQPAMAFKAGQPISGDASLHRVTDNGIIIEVGGRTREILLPARQSPAGIDPVR
;
A
#
# COMPACT_ATOMS: atom_id res chain seq x y z
N MET A 1 27.86 -24.17 -21.06
CA MET A 1 28.06 -22.89 -20.35
C MET A 1 26.66 -22.37 -20.08
N ASP A 2 26.14 -22.71 -18.90
CA ASP A 2 24.75 -22.45 -18.51
C ASP A 2 24.75 -21.18 -17.66
N ILE A 3 24.01 -20.16 -18.07
CA ILE A 3 23.98 -18.85 -17.43
C ILE A 3 22.62 -18.72 -16.75
N ALA A 4 22.53 -19.18 -15.50
CA ALA A 4 21.33 -18.98 -14.69
C ALA A 4 21.13 -17.48 -14.43
N PRO A 5 19.92 -16.92 -14.68
CA PRO A 5 19.66 -15.52 -14.36
C PRO A 5 19.57 -15.36 -12.85
N ILE A 6 20.30 -14.36 -12.33
CA ILE A 6 20.30 -13.96 -10.93
C ILE A 6 18.96 -13.27 -10.64
N ALA A 7 17.93 -14.06 -10.34
CA ALA A 7 16.66 -13.55 -9.84
C ALA A 7 16.81 -13.32 -8.32
N GLY A 8 17.23 -12.12 -7.93
CA GLY A 8 17.31 -11.80 -6.52
C GLY A 8 17.92 -10.44 -6.25
N LEU A 9 17.27 -9.36 -6.69
CA LEU A 9 17.67 -8.01 -6.27
C LEU A 9 16.62 -6.91 -6.48
N PHE A 10 15.32 -7.20 -6.33
CA PHE A 10 14.32 -6.16 -6.10
C PHE A 10 13.24 -6.69 -5.16
N GLY A 11 13.19 -6.15 -3.95
CA GLY A 11 12.23 -6.49 -2.90
C GLY A 11 10.82 -6.01 -3.23
N SER A 12 10.15 -6.70 -4.16
CA SER A 12 8.70 -6.61 -4.32
C SER A 12 8.14 -8.02 -4.25
N SER A 13 7.48 -8.31 -3.14
CA SER A 13 6.67 -9.50 -2.94
C SER A 13 5.75 -9.73 -4.13
N VAL A 14 5.90 -10.90 -4.75
CA VAL A 14 4.99 -11.49 -5.72
C VAL A 14 3.54 -11.41 -5.24
N ALA A 15 2.70 -10.75 -6.04
CA ALA A 15 1.31 -11.18 -6.28
C ALA A 15 0.82 -10.56 -7.60
N ALA A 16 1.42 -10.96 -8.72
CA ALA A 16 0.86 -10.71 -10.04
C ALA A 16 -0.27 -11.73 -10.31
N GLY A 17 -1.46 -11.41 -9.81
CA GLY A 17 -2.72 -11.92 -10.36
C GLY A 17 -3.17 -11.02 -11.53
N PRO A 18 -3.96 -11.53 -12.48
CA PRO A 18 -4.32 -10.78 -13.68
C PRO A 18 -5.19 -9.57 -13.30
N SER A 19 -4.73 -8.37 -13.68
CA SER A 19 -5.38 -7.06 -13.49
C SER A 19 -5.38 -6.43 -12.10
N ALA A 20 -4.52 -6.83 -11.17
CA ALA A 20 -4.33 -6.05 -9.95
C ALA A 20 -3.59 -4.73 -10.28
N SER A 21 -4.30 -3.61 -10.32
CA SER A 21 -3.68 -2.28 -10.38
C SER A 21 -2.55 -2.17 -9.35
N ASN A 22 -1.43 -1.55 -9.72
CA ASN A 22 -0.30 -1.37 -8.82
C ASN A 22 -0.64 -0.25 -7.83
N ILE A 23 -1.06 -0.61 -6.62
CA ILE A 23 -1.44 0.33 -5.56
C ILE A 23 -0.26 0.52 -4.60
N ALA A 24 0.21 1.76 -4.51
CA ALA A 24 1.23 2.19 -3.54
C ALA A 24 0.64 3.16 -2.52
N VAL A 25 0.87 2.90 -1.23
CA VAL A 25 0.45 3.79 -0.13
C VAL A 25 1.52 4.84 0.13
N VAL A 26 1.15 6.10 -0.05
CA VAL A 26 2.04 7.25 0.18
C VAL A 26 1.86 7.81 1.59
N GLY A 27 0.64 7.74 2.12
CA GLY A 27 0.32 8.25 3.44
C GLY A 27 -1.06 7.80 3.89
N VAL A 28 -1.31 7.88 5.20
CA VAL A 28 -2.62 7.68 5.79
C VAL A 28 -2.91 8.78 6.80
N ILE A 29 -4.18 9.11 6.94
CA ILE A 29 -4.74 9.90 8.01
C ILE A 29 -5.79 9.00 8.63
N ALA A 30 -5.44 8.32 9.71
CA ALA A 30 -6.36 7.50 10.47
C ALA A 30 -7.22 8.40 11.36
N GLU A 31 -8.55 8.26 11.27
CA GLU A 31 -9.46 8.69 12.32
C GLU A 31 -9.89 7.45 13.10
N GLY A 32 -10.16 7.60 14.41
CA GLY A 32 -10.37 6.47 15.32
C GLY A 32 -11.60 5.60 15.03
N GLY A 33 -12.40 5.93 14.02
CA GLY A 33 -13.56 5.18 13.56
C GLY A 33 -13.29 4.38 12.27
N GLU A 34 -13.97 3.24 12.12
CA GLU A 34 -13.77 2.29 11.00
C GLU A 34 -14.09 2.88 9.61
N SER A 35 -14.78 4.04 9.53
CA SER A 35 -15.27 4.64 8.28
C SER A 35 -14.74 6.06 8.02
N GLU A 36 -13.84 6.58 8.84
CA GLU A 36 -13.48 8.00 8.83
C GLU A 36 -12.07 8.29 8.28
N GLY A 37 -11.22 7.27 8.16
CA GLY A 37 -9.86 7.48 7.68
C GLY A 37 -9.72 7.75 6.17
N VAL A 38 -8.63 8.44 5.83
CA VAL A 38 -8.25 8.81 4.46
C VAL A 38 -6.88 8.20 4.12
N ALA A 39 -6.75 7.62 2.94
CA ALA A 39 -5.49 7.11 2.41
C ALA A 39 -5.06 7.91 1.17
N LEU A 40 -3.76 8.22 1.08
CA LEU A 40 -3.13 8.77 -0.11
C LEU A 40 -2.51 7.63 -0.91
N LEU A 41 -3.07 7.34 -2.07
CA LEU A 41 -2.68 6.20 -2.90
C LEU A 41 -2.20 6.67 -4.27
N SER A 42 -1.05 6.14 -4.71
CA SER A 42 -0.65 6.16 -6.12
C SER A 42 -1.10 4.85 -6.75
N VAL A 43 -1.86 4.95 -7.85
CA VAL A 43 -2.36 3.80 -8.60
C VAL A 43 -1.70 3.82 -9.97
N ASP A 44 -1.05 2.72 -10.35
CA ASP A 44 -0.39 2.55 -11.66
C ASP A 44 0.61 3.69 -11.96
N ASN A 45 1.36 4.09 -10.93
CA ASN A 45 2.34 5.20 -10.95
C ASN A 45 1.75 6.58 -11.30
N GLN A 46 0.43 6.75 -11.20
CA GLN A 46 -0.21 8.06 -11.31
C GLN A 46 0.01 8.90 -10.04
N PRO A 47 -0.15 10.24 -10.12
CA PRO A 47 -0.10 11.10 -8.96
C PRO A 47 -0.98 10.58 -7.82
N ALA A 48 -0.50 10.73 -6.59
CA ALA A 48 -1.22 10.25 -5.43
C ALA A 48 -2.55 10.99 -5.28
N MET A 49 -3.62 10.24 -5.06
CA MET A 49 -4.97 10.75 -4.81
C MET A 49 -5.48 10.29 -3.45
N ALA A 50 -6.40 11.07 -2.88
CA ALA A 50 -7.03 10.75 -1.61
C ALA A 50 -8.24 9.83 -1.81
N PHE A 51 -8.31 8.77 -1.02
CA PHE A 51 -9.41 7.81 -0.97
C PHE A 51 -9.93 7.69 0.46
N LYS A 52 -11.26 7.67 0.62
CA LYS A 52 -11.91 7.41 1.92
C LYS A 52 -12.24 5.93 2.09
N ALA A 53 -12.37 5.48 3.34
CA ALA A 53 -12.91 4.15 3.61
C ALA A 53 -14.27 3.96 2.89
N GLY A 54 -14.45 2.79 2.28
CA GLY A 54 -15.57 2.44 1.41
C GLY A 54 -15.46 2.94 -0.05
N GLN A 55 -14.48 3.77 -0.40
CA GLN A 55 -14.34 4.30 -1.75
C GLN A 55 -13.69 3.28 -2.71
N PRO A 56 -14.20 3.14 -3.94
CA PRO A 56 -13.51 2.35 -4.97
C PRO A 56 -12.16 2.97 -5.34
N ILE A 57 -11.13 2.14 -5.46
CA ILE A 57 -9.77 2.52 -5.88
C ILE A 57 -9.60 2.27 -7.39
N SER A 58 -9.97 1.06 -7.84
CA SER A 58 -9.95 0.60 -9.22
C SER A 58 -11.21 -0.25 -9.51
N GLY A 59 -11.32 -0.82 -10.71
CA GLY A 59 -12.48 -1.64 -11.10
C GLY A 59 -12.62 -2.95 -10.29
N ASP A 60 -11.54 -3.42 -9.67
CA ASP A 60 -11.46 -4.66 -8.90
C ASP A 60 -11.07 -4.44 -7.43
N ALA A 61 -10.74 -3.20 -7.03
CA ALA A 61 -10.26 -2.89 -5.70
C ALA A 61 -11.01 -1.73 -5.02
N SER A 62 -11.24 -1.85 -3.72
CA SER A 62 -11.83 -0.81 -2.88
C SER A 62 -11.08 -0.64 -1.57
N LEU A 63 -11.12 0.57 -1.02
CA LEU A 63 -10.53 0.86 0.28
C LEU A 63 -11.50 0.38 1.37
N HIS A 64 -11.17 -0.68 2.09
CA HIS A 64 -12.02 -1.21 3.15
C HIS A 64 -11.89 -0.41 4.44
N ARG A 65 -10.65 -0.13 4.87
CA ARG A 65 -10.34 0.59 6.11
C ARG A 65 -8.98 1.27 6.03
N VAL A 66 -8.82 2.36 6.78
CA VAL A 66 -7.52 2.98 7.04
C VAL A 66 -7.14 2.71 8.50
N THR A 67 -5.89 2.30 8.73
CA THR A 67 -5.34 2.01 10.05
C THR A 67 -4.18 2.95 10.36
N ASP A 68 -3.74 2.95 11.60
CA ASP A 68 -2.62 3.79 12.06
C ASP A 68 -1.31 3.48 11.31
N ASN A 69 -1.16 2.26 10.81
CA ASN A 69 0.06 1.74 10.19
C ASN A 69 -0.08 1.48 8.69
N GLY A 70 -1.25 1.72 8.09
CA GLY A 70 -1.49 1.36 6.70
C GLY A 70 -2.96 1.35 6.31
N ILE A 71 -3.31 0.48 5.37
CA ILE A 71 -4.67 0.34 4.87
C ILE A 71 -5.05 -1.13 4.74
N ILE A 72 -6.35 -1.37 4.78
CA ILE A 72 -6.96 -2.63 4.41
C ILE A 72 -7.76 -2.36 3.14
N ILE A 73 -7.48 -3.12 2.08
CA ILE A 73 -8.21 -3.05 0.82
C ILE A 73 -8.93 -4.36 0.56
N GLU A 74 -10.00 -4.31 -0.20
CA GLU A 74 -10.61 -5.48 -0.82
C GLU A 74 -10.21 -5.53 -2.28
N VAL A 75 -9.74 -6.67 -2.77
CA VAL A 75 -9.40 -6.90 -4.19
C VAL A 75 -10.01 -8.21 -4.63
N GLY A 76 -10.92 -8.16 -5.61
CA GLY A 76 -11.60 -9.35 -6.12
C GLY A 76 -12.27 -10.19 -5.03
N GLY A 77 -12.90 -9.55 -4.03
CA GLY A 77 -13.57 -10.21 -2.91
C GLY A 77 -12.62 -10.77 -1.83
N ARG A 78 -11.33 -10.42 -1.87
CA ARG A 78 -10.35 -10.80 -0.84
C ARG A 78 -9.80 -9.58 -0.14
N THR A 79 -9.74 -9.62 1.17
CA THR A 79 -9.14 -8.56 1.98
C THR A 79 -7.62 -8.69 2.01
N ARG A 80 -6.91 -7.58 1.82
CA ARG A 80 -5.44 -7.48 1.89
C ARG A 80 -5.04 -6.26 2.71
N GLU A 81 -4.08 -6.44 3.60
CA GLU A 81 -3.44 -5.34 4.32
C GLU A 81 -2.22 -4.84 3.55
N ILE A 82 -2.06 -3.51 3.47
CA ILE A 82 -0.89 -2.84 2.91
C ILE A 82 -0.37 -1.85 3.95
N LEU A 83 0.85 -2.11 4.42
CA LEU A 83 1.52 -1.27 5.42
C LEU A 83 2.12 -0.03 4.76
N LEU A 84 2.16 1.06 5.52
CA LEU A 84 2.93 2.23 5.15
C LEU A 84 4.42 1.88 5.04
N PRO A 85 5.14 2.46 4.06
CA PRO A 85 6.58 2.33 4.03
C PRO A 85 7.15 2.93 5.32
N ALA A 86 8.01 2.16 5.99
CA ALA A 86 8.70 2.65 7.18
C ALA A 86 9.47 3.92 6.82
N ARG A 87 9.17 5.03 7.51
CA ARG A 87 9.98 6.24 7.36
C ARG A 87 11.38 5.91 7.87
N GLN A 88 12.35 5.91 6.96
CA GLN A 88 13.74 5.90 7.37
C GLN A 88 13.98 7.19 8.15
N SER A 89 14.34 7.07 9.42
CA SER A 89 14.76 8.24 10.19
C SER A 89 15.99 8.83 9.50
N PRO A 90 16.05 10.17 9.32
CA PRO A 90 17.25 10.83 8.86
C PRO A 90 18.46 10.34 9.68
N ALA A 91 19.57 10.07 9.01
CA ALA A 91 20.79 9.64 9.68
C ALA A 91 21.19 10.67 10.76
N GLY A 92 21.48 10.19 11.98
CA GLY A 92 21.88 11.04 13.11
C GLY A 92 20.78 11.39 14.11
N ILE A 93 19.56 10.86 13.95
CA ILE A 93 18.50 10.93 14.96
C ILE A 93 18.31 9.54 15.55
N ASP A 94 18.96 9.25 16.68
CA ASP A 94 18.66 8.04 17.44
C ASP A 94 17.32 8.23 18.17
N PRO A 95 16.36 7.29 18.03
CA PRO A 95 15.15 7.35 18.81
C PRO A 95 15.52 7.22 20.30
N VAL A 96 15.09 8.21 21.11
CA VAL A 96 15.20 8.15 22.56
C VAL A 96 14.48 6.88 23.03
N ARG A 97 15.26 6.00 23.67
CA ARG A 97 14.83 4.73 24.20
C ARG A 97 14.16 4.88 25.56
#